data_AF-A0A945G454-F1
#
_entry.id   AF-A0A945G454-F1
#
_cell.length_a   1.000
_cell.length_b   1.000
_cell.length_c   1.000
_cell.angle_alpha   90.00
_cell.angle_beta   90.00
_cell.angle_gamma   90.00
#
_symmetry.space_group_name_H-M   'P 1'
#
loop_
_entity.id
_entity.type
_entity.pdbx_description
1 polymer ?
#
loop_
_entity_poly.entity_id
_entity_poly.type
_entity_poly.pdbx_seq_one_letter_code
_entity_poly.pdbx_strand_id
1 'polypeptide(L)'
;ASPDLENKTIILCDPMLASGSSMILAMEAILRKGKPKHIHIVSVMSSSEGIDYVKRNIPIQNCTLWIGAEDTEMTAQSYIVPGLGDAGDLSFGKKSE
;
A
#
# COMPACT_ATOMS: atom_id res chain seq x y z
N ALA A 1 -11.82 -5.55 16.40
CA ALA A 1 -10.64 -6.20 17.03
C ALA A 1 -9.80 -6.84 15.93
N SER A 2 -8.47 -6.75 15.98
CA SER A 2 -7.60 -7.59 15.15
C SER A 2 -7.24 -8.86 15.94
N PRO A 3 -6.92 -9.97 15.27
CA PRO A 3 -6.22 -11.08 15.93
C PRO A 3 -4.86 -10.61 16.47
N ASP A 4 -4.26 -11.46 17.31
CA ASP A 4 -2.86 -11.28 17.73
C ASP A 4 -1.93 -11.34 16.51
N LEU A 5 -1.04 -10.34 16.42
CA LEU A 5 -0.11 -10.14 15.31
C LEU A 5 1.32 -10.55 15.67
N GLU A 6 1.58 -10.92 16.92
CA GLU A 6 2.91 -11.31 17.38
C GLU A 6 3.43 -12.53 16.63
N ASN A 7 4.64 -12.42 16.07
CA ASN A 7 5.32 -13.47 15.32
C ASN A 7 4.48 -14.06 14.16
N LYS A 8 3.56 -13.27 13.59
CA LYS A 8 2.75 -13.66 12.41
C LYS A 8 3.34 -13.14 11.10
N THR A 9 3.06 -13.84 10.01
CA THR A 9 3.24 -13.30 8.66
C THR A 9 1.99 -12.52 8.27
N ILE A 10 2.16 -11.26 7.86
CA ILE A 10 1.06 -10.39 7.47
C ILE A 10 1.15 -10.11 5.97
N ILE A 11 0.00 -10.13 5.30
CA ILE A 11 -0.15 -9.61 3.95
C ILE A 11 -0.95 -8.31 4.09
N LEU A 12 -0.28 -7.18 3.85
CA LEU A 12 -0.89 -5.87 3.76
C LEU A 12 -1.05 -5.56 2.27
N CYS A 13 -2.29 -5.53 1.79
CA CYS A 13 -2.56 -5.34 0.38
C CYS A 13 -3.49 -4.15 0.12
N ASP A 14 -3.23 -3.46 -0.98
CA ASP A 14 -4.04 -2.37 -1.52
C ASP A 14 -3.87 -2.37 -3.04
N PRO A 15 -4.94 -2.35 -3.87
CA PRO A 15 -4.80 -2.32 -5.32
C PRO A 15 -3.84 -1.25 -5.85
N MET A 16 -3.81 -0.07 -5.23
CA MET A 16 -3.00 1.06 -5.70
C MET A 16 -2.03 1.59 -4.64
N LEU A 17 -0.78 1.76 -5.05
CA LEU A 17 0.26 2.45 -4.28
C LEU A 17 0.63 3.77 -4.97
N ALA A 18 -0.20 4.79 -4.78
CA ALA A 18 -0.01 6.11 -5.41
C ALA A 18 1.14 6.90 -4.74
N SER A 19 0.86 7.63 -3.66
CA SER A 19 1.88 8.40 -2.92
C SER A 19 2.63 7.58 -1.85
N GLY A 20 2.11 6.41 -1.49
CA GLY A 20 2.69 5.53 -0.46
C GLY A 20 2.36 5.90 1.00
N SER A 21 1.83 7.10 1.26
CA SER A 21 1.53 7.57 2.63
C SER A 21 0.56 6.67 3.40
N SER A 22 -0.54 6.26 2.76
CA SER A 22 -1.55 5.38 3.39
C SER A 22 -0.95 4.02 3.79
N MET A 23 -0.02 3.51 2.98
CA MET A 23 0.64 2.24 3.22
C MET A 23 1.51 2.30 4.49
N ILE A 24 2.30 3.36 4.64
CA ILE A 24 3.14 3.58 5.83
C ILE A 24 2.28 3.73 7.09
N LEU A 25 1.21 4.53 7.03
CA LEU A 25 0.27 4.69 8.15
C LEU A 25 -0.37 3.36 8.57
N ALA A 26 -0.75 2.52 7.59
CA ALA A 26 -1.28 1.18 7.86
C ALA A 26 -0.23 0.28 8.52
N MET A 27 1.03 0.31 8.07
CA MET A 27 2.12 -0.43 8.70
C MET A 27 2.36 0.03 10.14
N GLU A 28 2.40 1.32 10.43
CA GLU A 28 2.54 1.84 11.79
C GLU A 28 1.36 1.39 12.69
N ALA A 29 0.14 1.37 12.15
CA ALA A 29 -1.01 0.85 12.87
C ALA A 29 -0.91 -0.65 13.18
N ILE A 30 -0.31 -1.44 12.28
CA ILE A 30 -0.01 -2.85 12.50
C ILE A 30 1.03 -3.02 13.61
N LEU A 31 2.14 -2.28 13.55
CA LEU A 31 3.23 -2.38 14.53
C LEU A 31 2.83 -1.93 15.94
N ARG A 32 1.82 -1.06 16.07
CA ARG A 32 1.22 -0.72 17.37
C ARG A 32 0.43 -1.86 18.01
N LYS A 33 0.09 -2.91 17.25
CA LYS A 33 -0.75 -4.04 17.70
C LYS A 33 0.05 -5.32 17.94
N GLY A 34 1.34 -5.35 17.64
CA GLY A 34 2.22 -6.49 17.83
C GLY A 34 3.45 -6.40 16.93
N LYS A 35 4.36 -7.37 17.04
CA LYS A 35 5.55 -7.46 16.18
C LYS A 35 5.42 -8.62 15.21
N PRO A 36 5.07 -8.35 13.94
CA PRO A 36 4.99 -9.39 12.93
C PRO A 36 6.36 -10.01 12.67
N LYS A 37 6.37 -11.30 12.35
CA LYS A 37 7.57 -12.00 11.88
C LYS A 37 8.03 -11.45 10.53
N HIS A 38 7.07 -11.18 9.64
CA HIS A 38 7.30 -10.66 8.29
C HIS A 38 6.06 -9.94 7.77
N ILE A 39 6.25 -8.86 7.01
CA ILE A 39 5.15 -8.16 6.33
C ILE A 39 5.37 -8.19 4.82
N HIS A 40 4.45 -8.80 4.07
CA HIS A 40 4.35 -8.65 2.64
C HIS A 40 3.43 -7.47 2.32
N ILE A 41 3.96 -6.47 1.64
CA ILE A 41 3.21 -5.34 1.10
C ILE A 41 2.92 -5.68 -0.36
N VAL A 42 1.65 -5.68 -0.75
CA VAL A 42 1.23 -6.13 -2.09
C VAL A 42 0.34 -5.09 -2.74
N SER A 43 0.76 -4.58 -3.90
CA SER A 43 -0.04 -3.69 -4.73
C SER A 43 -0.01 -4.10 -6.19
N VAL A 44 -1.15 -3.96 -6.87
CA VAL A 44 -1.28 -4.32 -8.29
C VAL A 44 -0.59 -3.26 -9.14
N MET A 45 -0.82 -1.98 -8.83
CA MET A 45 -0.23 -0.85 -9.53
C MET A 45 0.39 0.15 -8.55
N SER A 46 1.51 0.75 -8.95
CA SER A 46 2.20 1.77 -8.15
C SER A 46 2.77 2.88 -9.01
N SER A 47 2.89 4.08 -8.44
CA SER A 47 3.79 5.09 -9.02
C SER A 47 5.24 4.83 -8.56
N SER A 48 6.23 5.26 -9.35
CA SER A 48 7.64 5.28 -8.91
C SER A 48 7.84 6.10 -7.63
N GLU A 49 7.13 7.23 -7.48
CA GLU A 49 7.16 8.06 -6.28
C GLU A 49 6.70 7.29 -5.03
N GLY A 50 5.60 6.55 -5.15
CA GLY A 50 5.04 5.74 -4.07
C GLY A 50 5.97 4.60 -3.64
N ILE A 51 6.61 3.92 -4.59
CA ILE A 51 7.62 2.88 -4.31
C ILE A 51 8.78 3.48 -3.52
N ASP A 52 9.32 4.60 -4.00
CA ASP A 52 10.43 5.29 -3.37
C ASP A 52 10.07 5.79 -1.97
N TYR A 53 8.88 6.36 -1.82
CA TYR A 53 8.37 6.81 -0.53
C TYR A 53 8.29 5.65 0.46
N VAL A 54 7.71 4.51 0.06
CA VAL A 54 7.62 3.33 0.94
C VAL A 54 9.01 2.82 1.31
N LYS A 55 9.92 2.66 0.34
CA LYS A 55 11.30 2.20 0.60
C LYS A 55 12.04 3.09 1.60
N ARG A 56 11.83 4.41 1.55
CA ARG A 56 12.49 5.38 2.44
C ARG A 56 11.89 5.42 3.84
N ASN A 57 10.60 5.14 3.98
CA ASN A 57 9.85 5.33 5.23
C ASN A 57 9.43 4.02 5.93
N ILE A 58 9.85 2.87 5.41
CA ILE A 58 9.43 1.58 5.97
C ILE A 58 9.91 1.42 7.43
N PRO A 59 9.00 1.16 8.39
CA PRO A 59 9.35 1.16 9.81
C PRO A 59 9.91 -0.18 10.32
N ILE A 60 10.09 -1.18 9.45
CA ILE A 60 10.52 -2.54 9.79
C ILE A 60 11.47 -3.09 8.71
N GLN A 61 12.44 -3.91 9.11
CA GLN A 61 13.40 -4.53 8.18
C GLN A 61 12.85 -5.81 7.52
N ASN A 62 12.06 -6.60 8.25
CA ASN A 62 11.51 -7.87 7.75
C ASN A 62 10.23 -7.64 6.96
N CYS A 63 10.39 -7.11 5.75
CA CYS A 63 9.29 -6.88 4.84
C CYS A 63 9.68 -7.11 3.38
N THR A 64 8.68 -7.34 2.54
CA THR A 64 8.85 -7.45 1.08
C THR A 64 7.79 -6.61 0.40
N LEU A 65 8.20 -5.78 -0.56
CA LEU A 65 7.30 -5.01 -1.41
C LEU A 65 7.10 -5.75 -2.74
N TRP A 66 5.85 -6.10 -3.04
CA TRP A 66 5.43 -6.75 -4.27
C TRP A 66 4.58 -5.77 -5.09
N ILE A 67 5.06 -5.43 -6.27
CA ILE A 67 4.38 -4.53 -7.21
C ILE A 67 4.11 -5.29 -8.51
N GLY A 68 2.86 -5.28 -8.97
CA GLY A 68 2.48 -5.90 -10.24
C GLY A 68 2.94 -5.08 -11.45
N ALA A 69 2.66 -3.77 -11.44
CA ALA A 69 3.05 -2.81 -12.45
C ALA A 69 3.49 -1.49 -11.81
N GLU A 70 4.53 -0.87 -12.37
CA GLU A 70 5.04 0.43 -11.98
C GLU A 70 4.84 1.41 -13.14
N ASP A 71 4.21 2.54 -12.84
CA ASP A 71 4.05 3.67 -13.74
C ASP A 71 4.86 4.87 -13.21
N THR A 72 5.44 5.66 -14.11
CA THR A 72 6.44 6.68 -13.73
C THR A 72 5.85 7.99 -13.22
N GLU A 73 4.61 8.29 -13.57
CA GLU A 73 4.01 9.60 -13.34
C GLU A 73 2.80 9.54 -12.42
N MET A 74 2.56 10.66 -11.74
CA MET A 74 1.39 10.88 -10.91
C MET A 74 0.87 12.30 -11.12
N THR A 75 -0.44 12.49 -11.16
CA THR A 75 -1.07 13.81 -11.23
C THR A 75 -0.99 14.54 -9.90
N ALA A 76 -1.27 15.84 -9.89
CA ALA A 76 -1.37 16.64 -8.65
C ALA A 76 -2.44 16.13 -7.68
N GLN A 77 -3.44 15.38 -8.17
CA GLN A 77 -4.49 14.75 -7.37
C GLN A 77 -4.14 13.33 -6.92
N SER A 78 -2.87 12.91 -7.08
CA SER A 78 -2.38 11.58 -6.71
C SER A 78 -2.97 10.42 -7.53
N TYR A 79 -3.35 10.66 -8.79
CA TYR A 79 -3.67 9.58 -9.72
C TYR A 79 -2.40 9.12 -10.44
N ILE A 80 -2.15 7.81 -10.44
CA ILE A 80 -1.08 7.19 -11.22
C ILE A 80 -1.39 7.35 -12.72
N VAL A 81 -0.38 7.60 -13.55
CA VAL A 81 -0.52 7.81 -15.01
C VAL A 81 0.46 6.91 -15.78
N PRO A 82 0.01 6.12 -16.77
CA PRO A 82 -1.36 6.00 -17.31
C PRO A 82 -2.39 5.48 -16.31
N GLY A 83 -1.98 4.70 -15.31
CA GLY A 83 -2.84 4.31 -14.21
C GLY A 83 -4.00 3.39 -14.58
N LEU A 84 -4.93 3.23 -13.64
CA LEU A 84 -6.21 2.57 -13.86
C LEU A 84 -7.43 3.44 -13.51
N GLY A 85 -7.23 4.69 -13.06
CA GLY A 85 -8.29 5.52 -12.49
C GLY A 85 -8.58 5.17 -11.03
N ASP A 86 -9.80 5.44 -10.55
CA ASP A 86 -10.19 5.12 -9.18
C ASP A 86 -10.54 3.62 -9.05
N ALA A 87 -9.70 2.87 -8.33
CA ALA A 87 -9.87 1.44 -8.14
C ALA A 87 -11.17 1.08 -7.39
N GLY A 88 -11.64 1.95 -6.50
CA GLY A 88 -12.87 1.75 -5.73
C GLY A 88 -14.09 1.87 -6.62
N ASP A 89 -14.18 2.94 -7.41
CA ASP A 89 -15.28 3.16 -8.36
C ASP A 89 -15.34 2.06 -9.43
N LEU A 90 -14.18 1.55 -9.88
CA LEU A 90 -14.13 0.43 -10.83
C LEU A 90 -14.56 -0.91 -10.22
N SER A 91 -14.30 -1.11 -8.93
CA SER A 91 -14.63 -2.36 -8.25
C SER A 91 -16.07 -2.41 -7.74
N PHE A 92 -16.60 -1.26 -7.30
CA PHE A 92 -17.85 -1.19 -6.54
C PHE A 92 -18.90 -0.26 -7.17
N GLY A 93 -18.56 0.41 -8.28
CA GLY A 93 -19.39 1.44 -8.89
C GLY A 93 -19.17 2.81 -8.26
N LYS A 94 -19.64 3.86 -8.97
CA LYS A 94 -19.55 5.24 -8.46
C LYS A 94 -20.29 5.36 -7.15
N LYS A 95 -19.74 6.15 -6.22
CA LYS A 95 -20.47 6.58 -5.02
C LYS A 95 -21.76 7.28 -5.46
N SER A 96 -22.90 6.70 -5.10
CA SER A 96 -24.20 7.35 -5.25
C SER A 96 -24.24 8.61 -4.39
N GLU A 97 -24.79 9.70 -4.94
CA GLU A 97 -25.07 10.94 -4.21
C GLU A 97 -26.03 10.73 -3.04
#